data_AF-A0A1B1IDE4-F1
#
_entry.id   AF-A0A1B1IDE4-F1
#
_cell.length_a   1.000
_cell.length_b   1.000
_cell.length_c   1.000
_cell.angle_alpha   90.00
_cell.angle_beta   90.00
_cell.angle_gamma   90.00
#
_symmetry.space_group_name_H-M   'P 1'
#
loop_
_entity.id
_entity.type
_entity.pdbx_description
1 polymer ?
#
loop_
_entity_poly.entity_id
_entity_poly.type
_entity_poly.pdbx_seq_one_letter_code
_entity_poly.pdbx_strand_id
1 'polypeptide(L)'
;MALKNLTHFTEFDASRFLSRKELRFVSAKRWIEKSETGSEIEKGVKVGVLIFSDDSDYPNEKNNIGEQLTVKVPLASMKDYDSYQPMLTTVEIVDIEKAVVYGEYRNQLSLIAKVNEVVEL
;
A
#
# COMPACT_ATOMS: atom_id res chain seq x y z
N MET A 1 -11.98 -33.88 -6.83
CA MET A 1 -12.30 -32.64 -7.58
C MET A 1 -12.07 -31.47 -6.64
N ALA A 2 -11.35 -30.43 -7.06
CA ALA A 2 -11.06 -29.26 -6.23
C ALA A 2 -11.92 -28.06 -6.66
N LEU A 3 -12.39 -27.28 -5.69
CA LEU A 3 -13.19 -26.08 -5.93
C LEU A 3 -12.27 -24.93 -6.39
N LYS A 4 -12.23 -24.67 -7.70
CA LYS A 4 -11.24 -23.78 -8.34
C LYS A 4 -11.42 -22.28 -8.05
N ASN A 5 -12.61 -21.86 -7.62
CA ASN A 5 -12.97 -20.44 -7.49
C ASN A 5 -13.04 -19.93 -6.04
N LEU A 6 -12.66 -20.74 -5.05
CA LEU A 6 -12.77 -20.36 -3.63
C LEU A 6 -12.00 -19.09 -3.28
N THR A 7 -10.87 -18.85 -3.93
CA THR A 7 -10.05 -17.65 -3.74
C THR A 7 -10.74 -16.35 -4.11
N HIS A 8 -11.77 -16.38 -4.98
CA HIS A 8 -12.57 -15.20 -5.29
C HIS A 8 -13.48 -14.75 -4.14
N PHE A 9 -13.70 -15.64 -3.15
CA PHE A 9 -14.49 -15.36 -1.96
C PHE A 9 -13.61 -15.07 -0.74
N THR A 10 -12.28 -15.11 -0.89
CA THR A 10 -11.34 -14.74 0.17
C THR A 10 -10.86 -13.31 -0.05
N GLU A 11 -11.09 -12.44 0.94
CA GLU A 11 -10.60 -11.06 0.93
C GLU A 11 -9.49 -10.88 1.97
N PHE A 12 -8.54 -9.99 1.66
CA PHE A 12 -7.47 -9.64 2.58
C PHE A 12 -7.92 -8.52 3.51
N ASP A 13 -7.82 -8.74 4.82
CA ASP A 13 -8.13 -7.74 5.84
C ASP A 13 -6.95 -6.76 6.00
N ALA A 14 -6.95 -5.74 5.14
CA ALA A 14 -5.90 -4.72 5.12
C ALA A 14 -5.90 -3.87 6.40
N SER A 15 -7.07 -3.50 6.92
CA SER A 15 -7.18 -2.69 8.13
C SER A 15 -6.53 -3.39 9.33
N ARG A 16 -6.83 -4.68 9.53
CA ARG A 16 -6.20 -5.48 10.58
C ARG A 16 -4.70 -5.62 10.35
N PHE A 17 -4.27 -5.88 9.12
CA PHE A 17 -2.84 -6.00 8.78
C PHE A 17 -2.05 -4.73 9.13
N LEU A 18 -2.61 -3.56 8.85
CA LEU A 18 -1.93 -2.26 9.03
C LEU A 18 -2.04 -1.72 10.47
N SER A 19 -3.04 -2.14 11.24
CA SER A 19 -3.37 -1.57 12.57
C SER A 19 -2.26 -1.56 13.62
N ARG A 20 -1.24 -2.43 13.49
CA ARG A 20 -0.12 -2.55 14.43
C ARG A 20 1.23 -2.30 13.76
N LYS A 21 1.22 -1.49 12.69
CA LYS A 21 2.43 -1.14 11.94
C LYS A 21 2.64 0.35 11.94
N GLU A 22 3.88 0.76 12.13
CA GLU A 22 4.29 2.11 11.81
C GLU A 22 4.83 2.14 10.38
N LEU A 23 4.28 3.04 9.56
CA LEU A 23 4.69 3.19 8.17
C LEU A 23 5.47 4.48 8.00
N ARG A 24 6.55 4.42 7.23
CA ARG A 24 7.35 5.59 6.85
C ARG A 24 7.27 5.79 5.35
N PHE A 25 7.15 7.04 4.93
CA PHE A 25 7.23 7.39 3.51
C PHE A 25 8.60 7.00 2.94
N VAL A 26 8.64 6.53 1.68
CA VAL A 26 9.90 6.20 0.97
C VAL A 26 10.00 6.97 -0.33
N SER A 27 8.94 6.97 -1.14
CA SER A 27 8.95 7.66 -2.42
C SER A 27 7.54 7.93 -2.94
N ALA A 28 7.43 8.93 -3.81
CA ALA A 28 6.23 9.20 -4.61
C ALA A 28 6.61 9.16 -6.09
N LYS A 29 5.78 8.54 -6.93
CA LYS A 29 5.95 8.52 -8.39
C LYS A 29 4.58 8.67 -9.05
N ARG A 30 4.51 9.35 -10.20
CA ARG A 30 3.26 9.46 -10.95
C ARG A 30 2.69 8.07 -11.29
N TRP A 31 1.41 7.88 -11.02
CA TRP A 31 0.68 6.69 -11.47
C TRP A 31 0.11 6.97 -12.85
N ILE A 32 0.85 6.55 -13.87
CA ILE A 32 0.43 6.63 -15.26
C ILE A 32 0.00 5.23 -15.71
N GLU A 33 -1.17 5.14 -16.36
CA GLU A 33 -1.62 3.95 -17.05
C GLU A 33 -1.71 4.21 -18.54
N LYS A 34 -1.28 3.24 -19.34
CA LYS A 34 -1.48 3.28 -20.79
C LYS A 34 -2.86 2.75 -21.11
N SER A 35 -3.65 3.57 -21.79
CA SER A 35 -4.92 3.17 -22.38
C SER A 35 -4.70 2.18 -23.53
N GLU A 36 -5.76 1.48 -23.94
CA GLU A 36 -5.74 0.57 -25.10
C GLU A 36 -5.35 1.28 -26.40
N THR A 37 -5.59 2.60 -26.48
CA THR A 37 -5.19 3.44 -27.63
C THR A 37 -3.74 3.93 -27.54
N GLY A 38 -2.98 3.53 -26.53
CA GLY A 38 -1.58 3.90 -26.32
C GLY A 38 -1.37 5.26 -25.65
N SER A 39 -2.45 6.00 -25.33
CA SER A 39 -2.37 7.28 -24.62
C SER A 39 -2.08 7.06 -23.13
N GLU A 40 -1.19 7.87 -22.57
CA GLU A 40 -0.85 7.86 -21.14
C GLU A 40 -1.87 8.69 -20.35
N ILE A 41 -2.51 8.07 -19.37
CA ILE A 41 -3.48 8.71 -18.47
C ILE A 41 -2.88 8.71 -17.07
N GLU A 42 -2.69 9.90 -16.49
CA GLU A 42 -2.31 10.06 -15.09
C GLU A 42 -3.54 9.82 -14.21
N LYS A 43 -3.48 8.78 -13.37
CA LYS A 43 -4.56 8.40 -12.45
C LYS A 43 -4.34 8.87 -11.01
N GLY A 44 -3.13 9.34 -10.70
CA GLY A 44 -2.75 9.84 -9.37
C GLY A 44 -1.28 9.59 -9.07
N VAL A 45 -0.97 9.17 -7.84
CA VAL A 45 0.41 8.92 -7.37
C VAL A 45 0.54 7.49 -6.84
N LYS A 46 1.65 6.82 -7.15
CA LYS A 46 2.12 5.62 -6.46
C LYS A 46 3.04 6.06 -5.32
N VAL A 47 2.60 5.85 -4.10
CA VAL A 47 3.37 6.11 -2.88
C VAL A 47 4.00 4.80 -2.42
N GLY A 48 5.32 4.78 -2.31
CA GLY A 48 6.06 3.72 -1.66
C GLY A 48 6.19 4.02 -0.18
N VAL A 49 5.81 3.07 0.66
CA VAL A 49 5.93 3.15 2.13
C VAL A 49 6.72 1.95 2.65
N LEU A 50 7.44 2.16 3.74
CA LEU A 50 8.22 1.15 4.46
C LEU A 50 7.48 0.77 5.73
N ILE A 51 7.41 -0.53 6.03
CA ILE A 51 7.01 -1.01 7.35
C ILE A 51 8.21 -0.83 8.28
N PHE A 52 8.17 0.22 9.10
CA PHE A 52 9.25 0.59 10.01
C PHE A 52 9.19 -0.21 11.31
N SER A 53 7.98 -0.42 11.84
CA SER A 53 7.72 -1.34 12.94
C SER A 53 6.53 -2.25 12.62
N ASP A 54 6.53 -3.45 13.18
CA ASP A 54 5.43 -4.41 13.05
C ASP A 54 5.23 -5.15 14.38
N ASP A 55 4.29 -4.66 15.18
CA ASP A 55 3.94 -5.23 16.48
C ASP A 55 2.82 -6.28 16.37
N SER A 56 2.56 -6.79 15.17
CA SER A 56 1.54 -7.80 14.95
C SER A 56 1.96 -9.16 15.53
N ASP A 57 0.99 -9.86 16.11
CA ASP A 57 1.18 -11.20 16.63
C ASP A 57 0.89 -12.23 15.53
N TYR A 58 1.95 -12.70 14.85
CA TYR A 58 1.86 -13.79 13.89
C TYR A 58 2.08 -15.12 14.59
N PRO A 59 1.47 -16.23 14.12
CA PRO A 59 1.69 -17.56 14.70
C PRO A 59 3.09 -18.14 14.41
N ASN A 60 4.02 -17.34 13.90
CA ASN A 60 5.37 -17.73 13.51
C ASN A 60 6.38 -16.64 13.87
N GLU A 61 7.67 -16.94 13.77
CA GLU A 61 8.76 -16.02 14.17
C GLU A 61 9.05 -14.89 13.16
N LYS A 62 8.31 -14.80 12.05
CA LYS A 62 8.54 -13.79 11.01
C LYS A 62 7.69 -12.54 11.25
N ASN A 63 8.22 -11.39 10.85
CA ASN A 63 7.50 -10.12 10.76
C ASN A 63 7.70 -9.50 9.37
N ASN A 64 7.12 -8.32 9.13
CA ASN A 64 7.27 -7.60 7.85
C ASN A 64 8.13 -6.34 8.00
N ILE A 65 8.95 -6.22 9.04
CA ILE A 65 9.81 -5.06 9.25
C ILE A 65 10.81 -4.96 8.09
N GLY A 66 10.95 -3.76 7.52
CA GLY A 66 11.85 -3.53 6.39
C GLY A 66 11.20 -3.78 5.02
N GLU A 67 10.01 -4.37 4.97
CA GLU A 67 9.28 -4.59 3.72
C GLU A 67 8.62 -3.30 3.22
N GLN A 68 8.51 -3.18 1.89
CA GLN A 68 7.89 -2.01 1.25
C GLN A 68 6.53 -2.36 0.64
N LEU A 69 5.61 -1.42 0.75
CA LEU A 69 4.29 -1.47 0.15
C LEU A 69 4.13 -0.35 -0.87
N THR A 70 3.41 -0.63 -1.96
CA THR A 70 3.02 0.40 -2.92
C THR A 70 1.53 0.69 -2.78
N VAL A 71 1.21 1.93 -2.44
CA VAL A 71 -0.15 2.45 -2.35
C VAL A 71 -0.42 3.33 -3.56
N LYS A 72 -1.46 3.00 -4.33
CA LYS A 72 -1.97 3.84 -5.40
C LYS A 72 -2.97 4.83 -4.81
N VAL A 73 -2.64 6.10 -4.87
CA VAL A 73 -3.49 7.19 -4.38
C VAL A 73 -4.15 7.85 -5.57
N PRO A 74 -5.45 7.57 -5.82
CA PRO A 74 -6.15 8.14 -6.96
C PRO A 74 -6.31 9.65 -6.79
N LEU A 75 -6.25 10.38 -7.90
CA LEU A 75 -6.44 11.84 -7.97
C LEU A 75 -5.43 12.70 -7.18
N ALA A 76 -4.50 12.09 -6.45
CA ALA A 76 -3.40 12.81 -5.81
C ALA A 76 -2.41 13.35 -6.86
N SER A 77 -1.70 14.39 -6.48
CA SER A 77 -0.63 15.02 -7.24
C SER A 77 0.70 14.85 -6.54
N MET A 78 1.81 15.00 -7.27
CA MET A 78 3.15 14.95 -6.65
C MET A 78 3.33 16.01 -5.56
N LYS A 79 2.64 17.16 -5.68
CA LYS A 79 2.73 18.27 -4.72
C LYS A 79 2.23 17.91 -3.33
N ASP A 80 1.29 16.97 -3.24
CA ASP A 80 0.73 16.51 -1.96
C ASP A 80 1.78 15.81 -1.08
N TYR A 81 2.91 15.40 -1.69
CA TYR A 81 4.00 14.69 -1.03
C TYR A 81 5.33 15.46 -1.04
N ASP A 82 5.35 16.73 -1.46
CA ASP A 82 6.60 17.51 -1.56
C ASP A 82 7.28 17.74 -0.18
N SER A 83 6.51 17.79 0.90
CA SER A 83 7.03 17.91 2.28
C SER A 83 7.48 16.58 2.87
N TYR A 84 7.16 15.44 2.24
CA TYR A 84 7.35 14.13 2.83
C TYR A 84 8.82 13.72 2.66
N GLN A 85 9.47 13.42 3.77
CA GLN A 85 10.87 13.05 3.80
C GLN A 85 11.00 11.52 3.91
N PRO A 86 11.75 10.86 3.00
CA PRO A 86 11.97 9.42 3.05
C PRO A 86 12.51 8.97 4.41
N MET A 87 11.92 7.90 4.96
CA MET A 87 12.25 7.30 6.25
C MET A 87 12.04 8.22 7.48
N LEU A 88 11.61 9.47 7.30
CA LEU A 88 11.37 10.43 8.39
C LEU A 88 9.89 10.73 8.56
N THR A 89 9.15 10.94 7.48
CA THR A 89 7.71 11.22 7.57
C THR A 89 6.94 9.93 7.90
N THR A 90 6.30 9.91 9.06
CA THR A 90 5.35 8.85 9.44
C THR A 90 4.05 9.05 8.67
N VAL A 91 3.51 7.95 8.14
CA VAL A 91 2.29 7.99 7.33
C VAL A 91 1.30 6.94 7.79
N GLU A 92 0.02 7.21 7.53
CA GLU A 92 -1.06 6.25 7.68
C GLU A 92 -1.76 6.02 6.33
N ILE A 93 -2.30 4.81 6.15
CA ILE A 93 -3.11 4.45 4.99
C ILE A 93 -4.57 4.42 5.43
N VAL A 94 -5.37 5.32 4.88
CA VAL A 94 -6.79 5.48 5.22
C VAL A 94 -7.66 5.37 3.98
N ASP A 95 -8.98 5.27 4.16
CA ASP A 95 -9.94 5.17 3.06
C ASP A 95 -9.56 4.08 2.02
N ILE A 96 -9.33 2.85 2.49
CA ILE A 96 -8.91 1.73 1.64
C ILE A 96 -10.05 1.33 0.69
N GLU A 97 -9.91 1.66 -0.59
CA GLU A 97 -10.87 1.30 -1.65
C GLU A 97 -10.65 -0.13 -2.14
N LYS A 98 -9.39 -0.59 -2.19
CA LYS A 98 -9.04 -1.92 -2.70
C LYS A 98 -7.74 -2.44 -2.11
N ALA A 99 -7.73 -3.70 -1.71
CA ALA A 99 -6.53 -4.42 -1.28
C ALA A 99 -6.44 -5.77 -2.00
N VAL A 100 -5.38 -5.97 -2.79
CA VAL A 100 -5.18 -7.20 -3.56
C VAL A 100 -3.84 -7.82 -3.19
N VAL A 101 -3.91 -9.04 -2.65
CA VAL A 101 -2.75 -9.91 -2.50
C VAL A 101 -2.49 -10.64 -3.82
N TYR A 102 -1.26 -10.56 -4.31
CA TYR A 102 -0.85 -11.16 -5.58
C TYR A 102 0.58 -11.73 -5.50
N GLY A 103 1.09 -12.20 -6.64
CA GLY A 103 2.37 -12.91 -6.73
C GLY A 103 2.19 -14.42 -6.58
N GLU A 104 3.13 -15.18 -7.14
CA GLU A 104 3.11 -16.65 -7.11
C GLU A 104 3.02 -17.20 -5.68
N TYR A 105 3.73 -16.54 -4.75
CA TYR A 105 3.75 -16.90 -3.33
C TYR A 105 2.76 -16.09 -2.47
N ARG A 106 1.87 -15.29 -3.09
CA ARG A 106 0.93 -14.41 -2.37
C ARG A 106 1.59 -13.49 -1.35
N ASN A 107 2.78 -13.00 -1.67
CA ASN A 107 3.63 -12.19 -0.80
C ASN A 107 3.72 -10.72 -1.25
N GLN A 108 2.90 -10.30 -2.20
CA GLN A 108 2.85 -8.93 -2.67
C GLN A 108 1.46 -8.36 -2.43
N LEU A 109 1.39 -7.07 -2.07
CA LEU A 109 0.16 -6.37 -1.77
C LEU A 109 0.09 -5.07 -2.59
N SER A 110 -1.01 -4.90 -3.33
CA SER A 110 -1.35 -3.65 -3.99
C SER A 110 -2.56 -3.04 -3.30
N LEU A 111 -2.41 -1.77 -2.88
CA LEU A 111 -3.47 -1.00 -2.24
C LEU A 111 -3.91 0.15 -3.16
N ILE A 112 -5.21 0.43 -3.16
CA ILE A 112 -5.79 1.70 -3.62
C ILE A 112 -6.42 2.34 -2.39
N ALA A 113 -5.89 3.48 -1.96
CA ALA A 113 -6.24 4.13 -0.70
C ALA A 113 -5.71 5.57 -0.68
N LYS A 114 -5.95 6.31 0.41
CA LYS A 114 -5.27 7.57 0.71
C LYS A 114 -4.05 7.34 1.61
N VAL A 115 -3.08 8.25 1.51
CA VAL A 115 -1.90 8.27 2.38
C VAL A 115 -1.77 9.66 2.98
N ASN A 116 -1.81 9.73 4.30
CA ASN A 116 -1.70 10.97 5.06
C ASN A 116 -0.46 10.94 5.96
N GLU A 117 0.16 12.10 6.17
CA GLU A 117 1.17 12.29 7.21
C GLU A 117 0.52 12.22 8.60
N VAL A 118 1.15 11.47 9.50
CA VAL A 118 0.76 11.42 10.91
C VAL A 118 1.48 12.56 11.62
N VAL A 119 0.72 13.58 12.02
CA VAL A 119 1.22 14.68 12.84
C VAL A 119 0.95 14.35 14.30
N GLU A 120 2.00 14.08 15.08
CA GLU A 120 1.86 13.98 16.54
C GLU A 120 1.41 15.36 17.07
N LEU A 121 0.25 15.38 17.73
CA LEU A 121 -0.34 16.58 18.36
C LEU A 121 0.31 16.88 19.72
#